data_AF-A0A538B8B9-F1
#
_entry.id   AF-A0A538B8B9-F1
#
_cell.length_a   1.000
_cell.length_b   1.000
_cell.length_c   1.000
_cell.angle_alpha   90.00
_cell.angle_beta   90.00
_cell.angle_gamma   90.00
#
_symmetry.space_group_name_H-M   'P 1'
#
loop_
_entity.id
_entity.type
_entity.pdbx_description
1 polymer ?
#
loop_
_entity_poly.entity_id
_entity_poly.type
_entity_poly.pdbx_seq_one_letter_code
_entity_poly.pdbx_strand_id
1 'polypeptide(L)'
;MPRSGSHAYDLERSRQRRSFEEQGVRDDEAEERAARVVAGESGDPGLGGTSERAQGPYGEQGGGGDPGAVLSLRSPSFSDNTIIPRRHSRAEENVSPALEWERPPEETVEVVLLCEDRDAPDSGRTHWLITGIDPRITSIAEGSVPPGAVAWPNAFDEDGYTGPHPPAGDEPHRYLFQVFALKAPLAMDASASMDD
;
A
#
# COMPACT_ATOMS: atom_id res chain seq x y z
N MET A 1 -21.43 11.24 16.03
CA MET A 1 -21.48 10.16 17.05
C MET A 1 -22.24 10.67 18.27
N PRO A 2 -23.32 10.02 18.71
CA PRO A 2 -23.98 10.36 19.97
C PRO A 2 -23.05 10.09 21.16
N ARG A 3 -23.16 10.88 22.24
CA ARG A 3 -22.29 10.69 23.43
C ARG A 3 -22.66 9.39 24.15
N SER A 4 -21.66 8.59 24.52
CA SER A 4 -21.83 7.38 25.32
C SER A 4 -22.62 7.68 26.60
N GLY A 5 -23.65 6.88 26.89
CA GLY A 5 -24.57 7.07 28.02
C GLY A 5 -25.69 8.10 27.81
N SER A 6 -25.85 8.63 26.59
CA SER A 6 -27.01 9.47 26.24
C SER A 6 -28.21 8.62 25.79
N HIS A 7 -29.42 9.11 26.00
CA HIS A 7 -30.64 8.40 25.57
C HIS A 7 -30.65 8.08 24.05
N ALA A 8 -30.03 8.96 23.24
CA ALA A 8 -29.85 8.73 21.81
C ALA A 8 -28.86 7.58 21.52
N TYR A 9 -27.78 7.47 22.30
CA TYR A 9 -26.81 6.38 22.21
C TYR A 9 -27.46 5.03 22.55
N ASP A 10 -28.28 4.98 23.61
CA ASP A 10 -28.93 3.73 24.04
C ASP A 10 -29.97 3.23 23.02
N LEU A 11 -30.70 4.15 22.38
CA LEU A 11 -31.65 3.82 21.32
C LEU A 11 -30.96 3.27 20.07
N GLU A 12 -29.85 3.89 19.66
CA GLU A 12 -29.10 3.49 18.48
C GLU A 12 -28.38 2.16 18.71
N ARG A 13 -27.83 1.96 19.92
CA ARG A 13 -27.22 0.70 20.35
C ARG A 13 -28.25 -0.44 20.38
N SER A 14 -29.44 -0.19 20.90
CA SER A 14 -30.53 -1.18 20.93
C SER A 14 -31.00 -1.59 19.53
N ARG A 15 -30.97 -0.65 18.56
CA ARG A 15 -31.29 -0.95 17.15
C ARG A 15 -30.22 -1.82 16.49
N GLN A 16 -28.95 -1.50 16.70
CA GLN A 16 -27.83 -2.26 16.15
C GLN A 16 -27.76 -3.67 16.72
N ARG A 17 -28.01 -3.82 18.03
CA ARG A 17 -28.03 -5.14 18.69
C ARG A 17 -29.05 -6.09 18.07
N ARG A 18 -30.28 -5.61 17.90
CA ARG A 18 -31.36 -6.39 17.26
C ARG A 18 -30.98 -6.79 15.83
N SER A 19 -30.33 -5.91 15.08
CA SER A 19 -29.83 -6.23 13.74
C SER A 19 -28.78 -7.34 13.75
N PHE A 20 -27.94 -7.45 14.78
CA PHE A 20 -26.95 -8.53 14.90
C PHE A 20 -27.57 -9.84 15.40
N GLU A 21 -28.53 -9.78 16.32
CA GLU A 21 -29.31 -10.95 16.75
C GLU A 21 -30.09 -11.56 15.57
N GLU A 22 -30.68 -10.73 14.69
CA GLU A 22 -31.36 -11.16 13.46
C GLU A 22 -30.41 -11.83 12.45
N GLN A 23 -29.11 -11.52 12.52
CA GLN A 23 -28.03 -12.16 11.75
C GLN A 23 -27.48 -13.42 12.44
N GLY A 24 -28.07 -13.85 13.56
CA GLY A 24 -27.69 -15.06 14.29
C GLY A 24 -26.53 -14.89 15.26
N VAL A 25 -26.11 -13.66 15.56
CA VAL A 25 -25.11 -13.37 16.60
C VAL A 25 -25.73 -13.58 17.98
N ARG A 26 -24.98 -14.19 18.90
CA ARG A 26 -25.43 -14.43 20.28
C ARG A 26 -25.66 -13.10 21.02
N ASP A 27 -26.65 -13.05 21.92
CA ASP A 27 -27.09 -11.82 22.60
C ASP A 27 -25.94 -11.07 23.32
N ASP A 28 -25.06 -11.80 24.00
CA ASP A 28 -23.87 -11.26 24.66
C ASP A 28 -22.88 -10.61 23.69
N GLU A 29 -22.71 -11.21 22.51
CA GLU A 29 -21.82 -10.74 21.47
C GLU A 29 -22.43 -9.61 20.63
N ALA A 30 -23.75 -9.64 20.41
CA ALA A 30 -24.49 -8.58 19.74
C ALA A 30 -24.47 -7.29 20.57
N GLU A 31 -24.56 -7.39 21.89
CA GLU A 31 -24.52 -6.29 22.86
C GLU A 31 -23.17 -5.54 22.82
N GLU A 32 -22.07 -6.27 22.65
CA GLU A 32 -20.72 -5.71 22.51
C GLU A 32 -20.51 -5.08 21.12
N ARG A 33 -20.90 -5.79 20.05
CA ARG A 33 -20.79 -5.28 18.66
C ARG A 33 -21.59 -4.01 18.45
N ALA A 34 -22.80 -3.93 19.02
CA ALA A 34 -23.63 -2.73 18.96
C ALA A 34 -23.01 -1.54 19.71
N ALA A 35 -22.36 -1.76 20.85
CA ALA A 35 -21.66 -0.70 21.57
C ALA A 35 -20.51 -0.11 20.73
N ARG A 36 -19.75 -1.00 20.08
CA ARG A 36 -18.58 -0.66 19.26
C ARG A 36 -18.95 0.15 18.02
N VAL A 37 -20.02 -0.25 17.32
CA VAL A 37 -20.56 0.47 16.15
C VAL A 37 -21.02 1.88 16.51
N VAL A 38 -21.74 2.05 17.63
CA VAL A 38 -22.27 3.36 18.04
C VAL A 38 -21.18 4.26 18.63
N ALA A 39 -20.14 3.67 19.22
CA ALA A 39 -18.94 4.38 19.67
C ALA A 39 -18.05 4.87 18.50
N GLY A 40 -18.31 4.44 17.27
CA GLY A 40 -17.49 4.79 16.10
C GLY A 40 -16.18 4.01 16.02
N GLU A 41 -16.05 2.94 16.81
CA GLU A 41 -14.93 2.01 16.76
C GLU A 41 -15.22 0.99 15.66
N SER A 42 -14.82 1.30 14.43
CA SER A 42 -14.83 0.33 13.34
C SER A 42 -13.75 -0.72 13.58
N GLY A 43 -14.09 -1.74 14.39
CA GLY A 43 -13.27 -2.91 14.66
C GLY A 43 -14.08 -4.18 14.49
N ASP A 44 -14.04 -4.74 13.29
CA ASP A 44 -14.55 -6.06 12.94
C ASP A 44 -13.77 -7.17 13.67
N PRO A 45 -14.41 -8.06 14.46
CA PRO A 45 -13.77 -9.25 14.99
C PRO A 45 -13.97 -10.39 13.99
N GLY A 46 -13.06 -10.49 13.03
CA GLY A 46 -13.08 -11.51 11.99
C GLY A 46 -11.75 -11.74 11.29
N LEU A 47 -10.62 -11.30 11.88
CA LEU A 47 -9.28 -11.57 11.34
C LEU A 47 -8.55 -12.56 12.22
N GLY A 48 -8.67 -13.85 11.87
CA GLY A 48 -7.75 -14.87 12.33
C GLY A 48 -6.36 -14.54 11.82
N GLY A 49 -5.42 -14.36 12.75
CA GLY A 49 -3.99 -14.22 12.46
C GLY A 49 -3.49 -12.78 12.39
N THR A 50 -3.55 -12.01 13.49
CA THR A 50 -2.71 -10.81 13.62
C THR A 50 -1.27 -11.25 13.84
N SER A 51 -0.55 -11.57 12.76
CA SER A 51 0.90 -11.71 12.85
C SER A 51 1.52 -10.38 13.29
N GLU A 52 2.67 -10.42 13.97
CA GLU A 52 3.40 -9.24 14.46
C GLU A 52 3.61 -8.18 13.35
N ARG A 53 3.66 -8.62 12.08
CA ARG A 53 3.78 -7.78 10.87
C ARG A 53 2.55 -6.91 10.58
N ALA A 54 1.36 -7.32 11.00
CA ALA A 54 0.11 -6.59 10.77
C ALA A 54 -0.16 -5.51 11.83
N GLN A 55 0.65 -5.47 12.90
CA GLN A 55 0.38 -4.67 14.10
C GLN A 55 1.11 -3.33 14.14
N GLY A 56 1.86 -2.98 13.08
CA GLY A 56 2.50 -1.67 12.96
C GLY A 56 1.49 -0.54 12.77
N PRO A 57 1.74 0.67 13.28
CA PRO A 57 0.93 1.83 12.93
C PRO A 57 0.96 2.06 11.42
N TYR A 58 -0.11 2.64 10.86
CA TYR A 58 -0.04 3.21 9.52
C TYR A 58 1.11 4.23 9.49
N GLY A 59 1.92 4.21 8.43
CA GLY A 59 3.04 5.14 8.31
C GLY A 59 2.52 6.57 8.17
N GLU A 60 2.93 7.46 9.07
CA GLU A 60 2.50 8.86 9.04
C GLU A 60 3.61 9.79 8.49
N GLN A 61 4.90 9.41 8.54
CA GLN A 61 6.07 10.17 8.04
C GLN A 61 7.30 9.28 7.75
N GLY A 62 7.89 9.37 6.55
CA GLY A 62 9.03 8.52 6.13
C GLY A 62 10.39 8.84 6.79
N GLY A 63 11.15 7.78 7.14
CA GLY A 63 12.57 7.83 7.53
C GLY A 63 13.42 6.97 6.58
N GLY A 64 14.71 7.30 6.42
CA GLY A 64 15.60 6.68 5.44
C GLY A 64 16.28 5.39 5.91
N GLY A 65 16.44 4.42 4.99
CA GLY A 65 17.30 3.25 5.13
C GLY A 65 18.58 3.36 4.27
N ASP A 66 19.63 2.62 4.64
CA ASP A 66 20.92 2.52 3.93
C ASP A 66 21.09 1.11 3.32
N PRO A 67 20.98 0.97 1.98
CA PRO A 67 21.11 -0.32 1.29
C PRO A 67 22.43 -0.56 0.53
N GLY A 68 23.30 0.45 0.34
CA GLY A 68 24.50 0.36 -0.52
C GLY A 68 24.19 0.15 -2.03
N ALA A 69 24.89 0.83 -2.96
CA ALA A 69 24.66 0.84 -4.44
C ALA A 69 23.21 1.04 -4.93
N VAL A 70 22.28 1.21 -4.00
CA VAL A 70 20.84 1.43 -4.11
C VAL A 70 20.62 2.80 -3.50
N LEU A 71 19.87 3.65 -4.20
CA LEU A 71 19.62 5.01 -3.73
C LEU A 71 18.72 4.97 -2.49
N SER A 72 19.04 5.79 -1.48
CA SER A 72 18.14 5.93 -0.34
C SER A 72 16.81 6.49 -0.83
N LEU A 73 15.74 5.74 -0.59
CA LEU A 73 14.38 6.02 -1.04
C LEU A 73 13.50 6.24 0.19
N ARG A 74 12.62 7.24 0.11
CA ARG A 74 11.57 7.49 1.11
C ARG A 74 10.26 7.85 0.42
N SER A 75 9.17 7.70 1.16
CA SER A 75 7.85 8.20 0.80
C SER A 75 7.40 9.19 1.88
N PRO A 76 6.91 10.39 1.54
CA PRO A 76 6.20 11.23 2.51
C PRO A 76 4.84 10.63 2.89
N SER A 77 4.36 9.62 2.15
CA SER A 77 3.04 9.01 2.34
C SER A 77 3.04 7.92 3.41
N PHE A 78 4.20 7.29 3.68
CA PHE A 78 4.36 6.25 4.71
C PHE A 78 5.84 5.96 5.00
N SER A 79 6.12 5.33 6.14
CA SER A 79 7.48 4.92 6.54
C SER A 79 7.79 3.50 6.09
N ASP A 80 9.07 3.17 5.99
CA ASP A 80 9.50 1.79 5.77
C ASP A 80 8.95 0.85 6.86
N ASN A 81 8.58 -0.36 6.46
CA ASN A 81 7.95 -1.39 7.30
C ASN A 81 6.64 -0.97 8.02
N THR A 82 5.93 0.02 7.48
CA THR A 82 4.59 0.41 7.99
C THR A 82 3.49 -0.02 7.04
N ILE A 83 2.24 -0.01 7.52
CA ILE A 83 1.10 -0.30 6.67
C ILE A 83 0.93 0.82 5.64
N ILE A 84 0.89 0.44 4.37
CA ILE A 84 0.63 1.35 3.25
C ILE A 84 -0.80 1.92 3.41
N PRO A 85 -0.98 3.25 3.36
CA PRO A 85 -2.28 3.88 3.44
C PRO A 85 -3.25 3.35 2.39
N ARG A 86 -4.51 3.16 2.82
CA ARG A 86 -5.59 2.56 2.01
C ARG A 86 -5.74 3.18 0.63
N ARG A 87 -5.54 4.49 0.48
CA ARG A 87 -5.63 5.18 -0.82
C ARG A 87 -4.69 4.62 -1.90
N HIS A 88 -3.55 4.06 -1.52
CA HIS A 88 -2.62 3.44 -2.46
C HIS A 88 -3.00 2.00 -2.79
N SER A 89 -3.98 1.40 -2.11
CA SER A 89 -4.44 0.04 -2.42
C SER A 89 -5.34 0.02 -3.65
N ARG A 90 -5.36 -1.11 -4.35
CA ARG A 90 -6.18 -1.30 -5.56
C ARG A 90 -7.68 -1.20 -5.27
N ALA A 91 -8.10 -1.61 -4.06
CA ALA A 91 -9.50 -1.63 -3.67
C ALA A 91 -10.08 -0.23 -3.40
N GLU A 92 -9.24 0.81 -3.34
CA GLU A 92 -9.62 2.17 -2.96
C GLU A 92 -9.33 3.15 -4.11
N GLU A 93 -8.45 4.14 -3.92
CA GLU A 93 -8.14 5.15 -4.94
C GLU A 93 -7.10 4.64 -5.96
N ASN A 94 -6.35 3.58 -5.65
CA ASN A 94 -5.31 3.01 -6.50
C ASN A 94 -4.26 4.04 -7.00
N VAL A 95 -3.93 5.04 -6.17
CA VAL A 95 -2.97 6.09 -6.55
C VAL A 95 -1.55 5.71 -6.12
N SER A 96 -0.57 5.88 -7.00
CA SER A 96 0.83 5.62 -6.65
C SER A 96 1.31 6.58 -5.55
N PRO A 97 2.11 6.13 -4.58
CA PRO A 97 2.61 7.03 -3.53
C PRO A 97 3.61 8.04 -4.10
N ALA A 98 3.71 9.19 -3.44
CA ALA A 98 4.84 10.08 -3.67
C ALA A 98 6.13 9.39 -3.23
N LEU A 99 7.20 9.55 -3.99
CA LEU A 99 8.51 8.96 -3.72
C LEU A 99 9.60 10.01 -3.86
N GLU A 100 10.61 9.96 -3.01
CA GLU A 100 11.77 10.84 -3.04
C GLU A 100 13.02 10.00 -2.79
N TRP A 101 14.07 10.23 -3.58
CA TRP A 101 15.34 9.53 -3.41
C TRP A 101 16.53 10.49 -3.49
N GLU A 102 17.69 10.01 -3.06
CA GLU A 102 18.93 10.78 -3.16
C GLU A 102 19.39 10.95 -4.60
N ARG A 103 20.27 11.94 -4.85
CA ARG A 103 20.81 12.12 -6.20
C ARG A 103 21.58 10.88 -6.65
N PRO A 104 21.29 10.34 -7.85
CA PRO A 104 22.09 9.28 -8.43
C PRO A 104 23.57 9.67 -8.61
N PRO A 105 24.50 8.70 -8.67
CA PRO A 105 25.89 8.95 -9.08
C PRO A 105 25.98 9.70 -10.41
N GLU A 106 27.03 10.50 -10.61
CA GLU A 106 27.19 11.33 -11.82
C GLU A 106 27.23 10.52 -13.13
N GLU A 107 27.66 9.26 -13.08
CA GLU A 107 27.71 8.34 -14.22
C GLU A 107 26.34 7.74 -14.58
N THR A 108 25.27 8.11 -13.86
CA THR A 108 23.93 7.60 -14.10
C THR A 108 23.38 8.19 -15.40
N VAL A 109 22.97 7.31 -16.31
CA VAL A 109 22.32 7.66 -17.57
C VAL A 109 20.80 7.59 -17.43
N GLU A 110 20.30 6.68 -16.60
CA GLU A 110 18.88 6.46 -16.39
C GLU A 110 18.58 6.02 -14.96
N VAL A 111 17.44 6.47 -14.43
CA VAL A 111 16.86 5.95 -13.19
C VAL A 111 15.68 5.03 -13.51
N VAL A 112 15.59 3.91 -12.80
CA VAL A 112 14.49 2.94 -12.92
C VAL A 112 13.82 2.78 -11.56
N LEU A 113 12.49 2.75 -11.55
CA LEU A 113 11.68 2.45 -10.37
C LEU A 113 10.98 1.10 -10.55
N LEU A 114 11.08 0.25 -9.53
CA LEU A 114 10.36 -1.02 -9.44
C LEU A 114 9.59 -1.09 -8.11
N CYS A 115 8.33 -1.49 -8.17
CA CYS A 115 7.54 -1.92 -7.02
C CYS A 115 7.12 -3.37 -7.21
N GLU A 116 7.46 -4.23 -6.27
CA GLU A 116 7.15 -5.66 -6.33
C GLU A 116 6.64 -6.21 -4.99
N ASP A 117 5.67 -7.11 -5.07
CA ASP A 117 5.21 -7.92 -3.95
C ASP A 117 6.05 -9.20 -3.90
N ARG A 118 6.90 -9.34 -2.88
CA ARG A 118 7.78 -10.52 -2.71
C ARG A 118 7.09 -11.69 -2.01
N ASP A 119 5.92 -11.46 -1.43
CA ASP A 119 5.15 -12.48 -0.73
C ASP A 119 4.04 -13.07 -1.63
N ALA A 120 3.83 -12.50 -2.82
CA ALA A 120 2.96 -13.07 -3.84
C ALA A 120 3.45 -14.46 -4.32
N PRO A 121 2.52 -15.38 -4.64
CA PRO A 121 2.84 -16.66 -5.29
C PRO A 121 3.61 -16.44 -6.61
N ASP A 122 4.46 -17.41 -6.98
CA ASP A 122 5.18 -17.46 -8.26
C ASP A 122 6.22 -16.33 -8.49
N SER A 123 7.29 -16.31 -7.67
CA SER A 123 8.47 -15.41 -7.81
C SER A 123 8.25 -13.91 -7.59
N GLY A 124 7.08 -13.55 -7.06
CA GLY A 124 6.70 -12.18 -6.75
C GLY A 124 5.95 -11.51 -7.89
N ARG A 125 5.31 -10.38 -7.59
CA ARG A 125 4.39 -9.71 -8.52
C ARG A 125 4.77 -8.26 -8.69
N THR A 126 5.01 -7.79 -9.93
CA THR A 126 5.30 -6.37 -10.16
C THR A 126 4.02 -5.57 -10.13
N HIS A 127 4.02 -4.56 -9.25
CA HIS A 127 2.95 -3.59 -9.06
C HIS A 127 3.23 -2.27 -9.79
N TRP A 128 4.50 -1.96 -10.07
CA TRP A 128 4.88 -0.75 -10.78
C TRP A 128 6.27 -0.87 -11.40
N LEU A 129 6.40 -0.50 -12.68
CA LEU A 129 7.69 -0.36 -13.35
C LEU A 129 7.72 0.96 -14.13
N ILE A 130 8.71 1.80 -13.84
CA ILE A 130 9.00 3.01 -14.61
C ILE A 130 10.46 2.98 -15.04
N THR A 131 10.69 3.21 -16.34
CA THR A 131 12.03 3.35 -16.93
C THR A 131 12.16 4.72 -17.59
N GLY A 132 13.37 5.07 -18.02
CA GLY A 132 13.66 6.32 -18.72
C GLY A 132 13.59 7.56 -17.82
N ILE A 133 13.65 7.40 -16.49
CA ILE A 133 13.62 8.56 -15.59
C ILE A 133 14.95 9.30 -15.72
N ASP A 134 14.87 10.60 -16.06
CA ASP A 134 16.03 11.48 -16.14
C ASP A 134 16.77 11.50 -14.78
N PRO A 135 18.10 11.28 -14.72
CA PRO A 135 18.86 11.25 -13.47
C PRO A 135 18.79 12.53 -12.63
N ARG A 136 18.36 13.65 -13.22
CA ARG A 136 18.13 14.92 -12.51
C ARG A 136 16.83 14.93 -11.72
N ILE A 137 15.93 14.00 -11.99
CA ILE A 137 14.68 13.82 -11.26
C ILE A 137 14.95 12.94 -10.05
N THR A 138 14.67 13.46 -8.86
CA THR A 138 14.89 12.78 -7.57
C THR A 138 13.60 12.55 -6.79
N SER A 139 12.46 12.67 -7.46
CA SER A 139 11.14 12.54 -6.83
C SER A 139 10.04 12.29 -7.85
N ILE A 140 8.99 11.60 -7.42
CA ILE A 140 7.75 11.38 -8.15
C ILE A 140 6.61 11.87 -7.26
N ALA A 141 5.75 12.72 -7.81
CA ALA A 141 4.54 13.14 -7.10
C ALA A 141 3.52 11.99 -7.07
N GLU A 142 2.65 11.99 -6.07
CA GLU A 142 1.56 11.03 -5.95
C GLU A 142 0.75 10.94 -7.26
N GLY A 143 0.46 9.71 -7.71
CA GLY A 143 -0.35 9.46 -8.90
C GLY A 143 0.26 9.96 -10.22
N SER A 144 1.57 10.22 -10.25
CA SER A 144 2.24 10.78 -11.43
C SER A 144 3.33 9.88 -12.00
N VAL A 145 3.71 10.16 -13.24
CA VAL A 145 4.87 9.59 -13.92
C VAL A 145 5.81 10.75 -14.29
N PRO A 146 7.12 10.66 -14.04
CA PRO A 146 8.08 11.69 -14.42
C PRO A 146 8.00 12.06 -15.92
N PRO A 147 8.18 13.35 -16.26
CA PRO A 147 8.23 13.76 -17.66
C PRO A 147 9.33 13.02 -18.43
N GLY A 148 8.97 12.42 -19.57
CA GLY A 148 9.89 11.68 -20.43
C GLY A 148 10.17 10.24 -19.99
N ALA A 149 9.68 9.82 -18.81
CA ALA A 149 9.74 8.43 -18.38
C ALA A 149 8.60 7.60 -18.99
N VAL A 150 8.79 6.28 -19.01
CA VAL A 150 7.83 5.30 -19.53
C VAL A 150 7.32 4.45 -18.38
N ALA A 151 6.00 4.43 -18.20
CA ALA A 151 5.33 3.47 -17.33
C ALA A 151 5.04 2.20 -18.13
N TRP A 152 5.47 1.05 -17.61
CA TRP A 152 5.33 -0.24 -18.30
C TRP A 152 4.12 -1.01 -17.79
N PRO A 153 3.63 -2.00 -18.58
CA PRO A 153 2.65 -2.96 -18.12
C PRO A 153 3.13 -3.67 -16.85
N ASN A 154 2.28 -3.72 -15.84
CA ASN A 154 2.51 -4.47 -14.61
C ASN A 154 1.88 -5.86 -14.68
N ALA A 155 1.99 -6.64 -13.60
CA ALA A 155 1.48 -8.02 -13.55
C ALA A 155 -0.05 -8.15 -13.61
N PHE A 156 -0.77 -7.04 -13.72
CA PHE A 156 -2.22 -6.97 -13.88
C PHE A 156 -2.65 -6.50 -15.28
N ASP A 157 -1.72 -6.49 -16.24
CA ASP A 157 -1.92 -6.01 -17.61
C ASP A 157 -2.34 -4.52 -17.67
N GLU A 158 -1.93 -3.73 -16.66
CA GLU A 158 -2.18 -2.29 -16.55
C GLU A 158 -0.87 -1.51 -16.68
N ASP A 159 -0.87 -0.41 -17.44
CA ASP A 159 0.31 0.47 -17.53
C ASP A 159 0.48 1.27 -16.23
N GLY A 160 1.65 1.17 -15.60
CA GLY A 160 1.99 1.93 -14.40
C GLY A 160 1.62 1.24 -13.10
N TYR A 161 1.11 2.01 -12.14
CA TYR A 161 0.91 1.54 -10.77
C TYR A 161 -0.42 0.83 -10.59
N THR A 162 -0.37 -0.41 -10.10
CA THR A 162 -1.52 -1.09 -9.51
C THR A 162 -1.19 -1.39 -8.06
N GLY A 163 -2.03 -0.93 -7.14
CA GLY A 163 -1.80 -0.98 -5.72
C GLY A 163 -1.88 -2.37 -5.09
N PRO A 164 -1.50 -2.49 -3.80
CA PRO A 164 -1.69 -3.68 -3.00
C PRO A 164 -3.10 -4.27 -3.13
N HIS A 165 -3.16 -5.57 -3.35
CA HIS A 165 -4.40 -6.35 -3.40
C HIS A 165 -4.13 -7.82 -3.03
N PRO A 166 -3.63 -8.07 -1.80
CA PRO A 166 -3.33 -9.43 -1.36
C PRO A 166 -4.62 -10.26 -1.25
N PRO A 167 -4.57 -11.59 -1.46
CA PRO A 167 -5.71 -12.46 -1.27
C PRO A 167 -6.31 -12.32 0.14
N ALA A 168 -7.64 -12.38 0.24
CA ALA A 168 -8.30 -12.29 1.54
C ALA A 168 -7.92 -13.50 2.42
N GLY A 169 -7.36 -13.20 3.60
CA GLY A 169 -6.93 -14.21 4.57
C GLY A 169 -5.44 -14.55 4.54
N ASP A 170 -4.67 -14.00 3.59
CA ASP A 170 -3.21 -14.10 3.62
C ASP A 170 -2.61 -13.19 4.71
N GLU A 171 -1.38 -13.51 5.13
CA GLU A 171 -0.60 -12.58 5.96
C GLU A 171 -0.38 -11.25 5.21
N PRO A 172 -0.10 -10.13 5.89
CA PRO A 172 0.26 -8.90 5.19
C PRO A 172 1.49 -9.10 4.30
N HIS A 173 1.33 -8.80 3.01
CA HIS A 173 2.41 -8.85 2.02
C HIS A 173 3.34 -7.64 2.13
N ARG A 174 4.60 -7.84 1.75
CA ARG A 174 5.64 -6.80 1.66
C ARG A 174 5.77 -6.32 0.22
N TYR A 175 5.50 -5.03 0.04
CA TYR A 175 5.67 -4.32 -1.23
C TYR A 175 6.99 -3.56 -1.19
N LEU A 176 7.97 -4.00 -1.99
CA LEU A 176 9.29 -3.40 -2.07
C LEU A 176 9.34 -2.36 -3.18
N PHE A 177 9.55 -1.10 -2.80
CA PHE A 177 9.86 -0.02 -3.74
C PHE A 177 11.38 0.11 -3.83
N GLN A 178 11.92 0.03 -5.05
CA GLN A 178 13.34 0.06 -5.33
C GLN A 178 13.64 1.06 -6.44
N VAL A 179 14.69 1.86 -6.26
CA VAL A 179 15.19 2.79 -7.28
C VAL A 179 16.61 2.41 -7.67
N PHE A 180 16.82 2.21 -8.96
CA PHE A 180 18.10 1.82 -9.54
C PHE A 180 18.70 2.97 -10.36
N ALA A 181 20.01 3.17 -10.22
CA ALA A 181 20.78 4.10 -11.04
C ALA A 181 21.59 3.31 -12.07
N LEU A 182 21.22 3.41 -13.35
CA LEU A 182 21.83 2.66 -14.44
C LEU A 182 22.86 3.50 -15.20
N LYS A 183 23.99 2.88 -15.56
CA LYS A 183 25.08 3.49 -16.36
C LYS A 183 24.84 3.46 -17.87
N ALA A 184 23.76 2.83 -18.30
CA ALA A 184 23.32 2.75 -19.68
C ALA A 184 21.78 2.69 -19.70
N PRO A 185 21.13 3.10 -20.79
CA PRO A 185 19.69 2.98 -20.90
C PRO A 185 19.25 1.53 -20.79
N LEU A 186 18.13 1.29 -20.10
CA LEU A 186 17.54 -0.03 -20.04
C LEU A 186 16.93 -0.36 -21.41
N ALA A 187 17.58 -1.27 -22.13
CA ALA A 187 17.07 -1.77 -23.40
C ALA A 187 16.00 -2.83 -23.12
N MET A 188 14.75 -2.38 -22.99
CA MET A 188 13.60 -3.28 -22.98
C MET A 188 12.98 -3.31 -24.38
N ASP A 189 12.87 -4.51 -24.94
CA ASP A 189 12.11 -4.71 -26.16
C ASP A 189 10.63 -4.35 -25.87
N ALA A 190 9.90 -3.78 -26.82
CA ALA A 190 8.47 -3.45 -26.61
C ALA A 190 7.58 -4.69 -26.37
N SER A 191 8.14 -5.89 -26.54
CA SER A 191 7.54 -7.20 -26.21
C SER A 191 8.16 -7.86 -24.97
N ALA A 192 9.09 -7.19 -24.28
CA ALA A 192 9.71 -7.71 -23.07
C ALA A 192 8.63 -7.94 -22.03
N SER A 193 8.61 -9.15 -21.49
CA SER A 193 7.78 -9.50 -20.35
C SER A 193 8.50 -9.09 -19.06
N MET A 194 7.75 -9.02 -17.96
CA MET A 194 8.30 -8.71 -16.63
C MET A 194 9.41 -9.66 -16.18
N ASP A 195 9.52 -10.84 -16.78
CA ASP A 195 10.52 -11.87 -16.49
C ASP A 195 11.81 -11.75 -17.33
N ASP A 196 11.86 -10.85 -18.32
CA ASP A 196 13.02 -10.62 -19.22
C ASP A 196 13.96 -9.50 -18.72
#